data_AF-A0A1B9M1L5-F1
#
_entry.id   AF-A0A1B9M1L5-F1
#
_cell.length_a   1.000
_cell.length_b   1.000
_cell.length_c   1.000
_cell.angle_alpha   90.00
_cell.angle_beta   90.00
_cell.angle_gamma   90.00
#
_symmetry.space_group_name_H-M   'P 1'
#
loop_
_entity.id
_entity.type
_entity.pdbx_description
1 polymer ?
#
loop_
_entity_poly.entity_id
_entity_poly.type
_entity_poly.pdbx_seq_one_letter_code
_entity_poly.pdbx_strand_id
1 'polypeptide(L)'
;MFILSKLSLKFLSKSLAKFPLSLTLLLLLPYSLESQALSATTYKRIIHGTAPYLTFEGGTTKVTTTDDLLSIRLSDGRTLTPQNNSSSSTNPIELPALDQSFENIDMMVPTSTNFVNLAI
;
A
#
# COMPACT_ATOMS: atom_id res chain seq x y z
N MET A 1 5.22 -26.97 2.17
CA MET A 1 4.52 -28.26 2.23
C MET A 1 5.51 -29.35 2.59
N PHE A 2 5.77 -29.56 3.89
CA PHE A 2 6.47 -30.76 4.36
C PHE A 2 5.45 -31.63 5.07
N ILE A 3 5.13 -32.74 4.40
CA ILE A 3 4.15 -33.72 4.84
C ILE A 3 4.83 -34.55 5.93
N LEU A 4 4.56 -34.21 7.19
CA LEU A 4 4.75 -35.10 8.33
C LEU A 4 3.54 -35.04 9.27
N SER A 5 2.33 -34.92 8.71
CA SER A 5 1.11 -34.67 9.50
C SER A 5 0.47 -35.92 10.12
N LYS A 6 1.14 -37.08 10.12
CA LYS A 6 0.53 -38.35 10.57
C LYS A 6 1.48 -39.27 11.34
N LEU A 7 2.57 -38.78 11.93
CA LEU A 7 3.29 -39.61 12.91
C LEU A 7 2.49 -39.59 14.23
N SER A 8 1.76 -40.67 14.49
CA SER A 8 0.93 -40.85 15.69
C SER A 8 1.73 -40.54 16.95
N LEU A 9 1.38 -39.45 17.65
CA LEU A 9 2.02 -39.04 18.92
C LEU A 9 1.88 -40.12 20.00
N LYS A 10 0.89 -41.03 19.87
CA LYS A 10 0.73 -42.22 20.72
C LYS A 10 1.85 -43.25 20.56
N PHE A 11 2.50 -43.30 19.39
CA PHE A 11 3.66 -44.15 19.15
C PHE A 11 4.93 -43.56 19.80
N LEU A 12 5.04 -42.23 19.81
CA LEU A 12 6.15 -41.53 20.43
C LEU A 12 6.10 -41.66 21.97
N SER A 13 4.93 -41.48 22.60
CA SER A 13 4.85 -41.48 24.08
C SER A 13 5.16 -42.84 24.73
N LYS A 14 4.79 -43.95 24.07
CA LYS A 14 5.11 -45.31 24.57
C LYS A 14 6.59 -45.68 24.41
N SER A 15 7.27 -45.08 23.44
CA SER A 15 8.71 -45.28 23.19
C SER A 15 9.56 -44.40 24.11
N LEU A 16 9.12 -43.16 24.36
CA LEU A 16 9.88 -42.15 25.08
C LEU A 16 10.03 -42.45 26.59
N ALA A 17 9.08 -43.16 27.19
CA ALA A 17 9.09 -43.53 28.62
C ALA A 17 10.23 -44.51 29.03
N LYS A 18 10.96 -45.07 28.07
CA LYS A 18 12.08 -46.01 28.29
C LYS A 18 13.46 -45.38 28.11
N PHE A 19 13.51 -44.12 27.67
CA PHE A 19 14.77 -43.41 27.45
C PHE A 19 15.09 -42.52 28.65
N PRO A 20 16.38 -42.39 29.04
CA PRO A 20 16.77 -41.53 30.14
C PRO A 20 16.30 -40.09 29.85
N LEU A 21 15.87 -39.37 30.89
CA LEU A 21 15.30 -38.01 30.79
C LEU A 21 16.19 -37.05 29.97
N SER A 22 17.51 -37.25 30.04
CA SER A 22 18.52 -36.56 29.21
C SER A 22 18.27 -36.73 27.69
N LEU A 23 17.94 -37.94 27.23
CA LEU A 23 17.67 -38.20 25.82
C LEU A 23 16.30 -37.64 25.40
N THR A 24 15.33 -37.59 26.31
CA THR A 24 14.01 -36.99 26.03
C THR A 24 14.11 -35.49 25.78
N LEU A 25 15.01 -34.79 26.48
CA LEU A 25 15.27 -33.37 26.25
C LEU A 25 15.94 -33.15 24.88
N LEU A 26 16.86 -34.04 24.50
CA LEU A 26 17.52 -34.03 23.19
C LEU A 26 16.53 -34.28 22.03
N LEU A 27 15.53 -35.12 22.24
CA LEU A 27 14.44 -35.38 21.28
C LEU A 27 13.42 -34.23 21.18
N LEU A 28 13.38 -33.35 22.18
CA LEU A 28 12.52 -32.16 22.21
C LEU A 28 13.22 -30.89 21.68
N LEU A 29 14.55 -30.93 21.51
CA LEU A 29 15.33 -29.82 20.94
C LEU A 29 14.99 -29.40 19.50
N PRO A 30 14.50 -30.26 18.58
CA PRO A 30 14.29 -29.84 17.19
C PRO A 30 12.96 -29.11 16.97
N TYR A 31 12.16 -28.83 18.01
CA TYR A 31 11.01 -27.95 17.87
C TYR A 31 11.48 -26.49 17.80
N SER A 32 11.89 -26.08 16.60
CA SER A 32 12.07 -24.67 16.24
C SER A 32 10.72 -23.98 16.36
N LEU A 33 10.61 -23.03 17.30
CA LEU A 33 9.54 -22.05 17.33
C LEU A 33 9.87 -21.09 16.19
N GLU A 34 9.44 -21.42 14.97
CA GLU A 34 9.68 -20.62 13.78
C GLU A 34 9.19 -19.18 14.03
N SER A 35 10.12 -18.27 14.29
CA SER A 35 9.85 -16.84 14.37
C SER A 35 9.55 -16.36 12.96
N GLN A 36 8.27 -16.17 12.65
CA GLN A 36 7.84 -15.59 11.39
C GLN A 36 8.14 -14.09 11.43
N ALA A 37 9.30 -13.70 10.89
CA ALA A 37 9.62 -12.30 10.67
C ALA A 37 9.01 -11.84 9.34
N LEU A 38 8.19 -10.79 9.36
CA LEU A 38 7.66 -10.16 8.16
C LEU A 38 8.79 -9.39 7.47
N SER A 39 9.27 -9.89 6.32
CA SER A 39 10.30 -9.23 5.54
C SER A 39 9.67 -8.26 4.54
N ALA A 40 9.86 -6.95 4.74
CA ALA A 40 9.54 -5.94 3.74
C ALA A 40 10.76 -5.77 2.82
N THR A 41 10.63 -6.22 1.57
CA THR A 41 11.63 -5.94 0.53
C THR A 41 11.23 -4.67 -0.21
N THR A 42 11.77 -3.53 0.22
CA THR A 42 11.70 -2.33 -0.62
C THR A 42 12.73 -2.48 -1.74
N TYR A 43 12.24 -2.64 -2.96
CA TYR A 43 13.09 -2.74 -4.15
C TYR A 43 14.01 -1.51 -4.18
N LYS A 44 15.32 -1.72 -4.13
CA LYS A 44 16.35 -0.69 -4.23
C LYS A 44 16.40 -0.16 -5.68
N ARG A 45 15.35 0.52 -6.13
CA ARG A 45 15.39 1.39 -7.32
C ARG A 45 15.85 2.74 -6.83
N ILE A 46 17.02 3.16 -7.24
CA ILE A 46 17.43 4.55 -6.98
C ILE A 46 16.52 5.44 -7.86
N ILE A 47 15.71 6.31 -7.25
CA ILE A 47 14.87 7.28 -7.97
C ILE A 47 15.80 8.36 -8.53
N HIS A 48 16.14 8.28 -9.81
CA HIS A 48 16.94 9.28 -10.52
C HIS A 48 16.04 10.04 -11.51
N GLY A 49 15.50 11.18 -11.09
CA GLY A 49 14.66 12.08 -11.90
C GLY A 49 13.15 12.03 -11.62
N THR A 50 12.48 13.09 -12.05
CA THR A 50 11.23 13.70 -11.54
C THR A 50 9.95 13.22 -12.22
N ALA A 51 9.15 12.42 -11.52
CA ALA A 51 7.69 12.40 -11.60
C ALA A 51 7.22 12.07 -10.18
N PRO A 52 6.08 12.60 -9.70
CA PRO A 52 5.66 12.31 -8.34
C PRO A 52 5.45 10.80 -8.18
N TYR A 53 5.98 10.21 -7.11
CA TYR A 53 5.67 8.85 -6.68
C TYR A 53 5.01 8.95 -5.31
N LEU A 54 3.75 9.39 -5.31
CA LEU A 54 2.99 9.63 -4.09
C LEU A 54 1.96 8.54 -3.91
N THR A 55 1.74 8.16 -2.64
CA THR A 55 0.57 7.38 -2.28
C THR A 55 -0.22 8.08 -1.19
N PHE A 56 -1.54 8.02 -1.33
CA PHE A 56 -2.51 8.64 -0.44
C PHE A 56 -3.35 7.54 0.22
N GLU A 57 -4.04 7.87 1.30
CA GLU A 57 -4.94 6.93 2.00
C GLU A 57 -4.24 5.60 2.35
N GLY A 58 -3.05 5.70 2.97
CA GLY A 58 -2.30 4.53 3.43
C GLY A 58 -1.77 3.63 2.32
N GLY A 59 -1.63 4.13 1.10
CA GLY A 59 -1.14 3.36 -0.06
C GLY A 59 -2.24 2.98 -1.07
N THR A 60 -3.49 3.35 -0.81
CA THR A 60 -4.64 2.97 -1.64
C THR A 60 -4.64 3.70 -2.99
N THR A 61 -4.38 5.00 -2.98
CA THR A 61 -4.38 5.81 -4.20
C THR A 61 -2.95 6.16 -4.58
N LYS A 62 -2.55 5.79 -5.79
CA LYS A 62 -1.20 6.01 -6.31
C LYS A 62 -1.20 7.10 -7.37
N VAL A 63 -0.32 8.08 -7.22
CA VAL A 63 -0.06 9.14 -8.19
C VAL A 63 1.35 8.99 -8.70
N THR A 64 1.47 8.71 -10.00
CA THR A 64 2.75 8.49 -10.68
C THR A 64 3.11 9.55 -11.69
N THR A 65 2.17 10.45 -12.00
CA THR A 65 2.36 11.50 -13.02
C THR A 65 1.94 12.86 -12.47
N THR A 66 2.50 13.92 -13.06
CA THR A 66 2.10 15.30 -12.74
C THR A 66 0.67 15.58 -13.18
N ASP A 67 0.21 14.94 -14.26
CA ASP A 67 -1.19 15.06 -14.72
C ASP A 67 -2.15 14.49 -13.69
N ASP A 68 -1.86 13.32 -13.12
CA ASP A 68 -2.69 12.73 -12.06
C ASP A 68 -2.69 13.62 -10.81
N LEU A 69 -1.54 14.24 -10.47
CA LEU A 69 -1.41 15.11 -9.28
C LEU A 69 -2.13 16.44 -9.42
N LEU A 70 -2.04 17.06 -10.60
CA LEU A 70 -2.49 18.43 -10.86
C LEU A 70 -3.77 18.51 -11.69
N SER A 71 -4.36 17.36 -12.03
CA SER A 71 -5.65 17.34 -12.70
C SER A 71 -6.75 17.89 -11.80
N ILE A 72 -7.72 18.52 -12.44
CA ILE A 72 -8.96 18.93 -11.84
C ILE A 72 -10.11 18.28 -12.60
N ARG A 73 -11.17 17.90 -11.90
CA ARG A 73 -12.40 17.42 -12.52
C ARG A 73 -13.58 18.28 -12.10
N LEU A 74 -14.27 18.81 -13.11
CA LEU A 74 -15.44 19.64 -12.94
C LEU A 74 -16.67 18.78 -12.69
N SER A 75 -17.75 19.39 -12.19
CA SER A 75 -19.00 18.70 -11.87
C SER A 75 -19.68 18.01 -13.04
N ASP A 76 -19.40 18.44 -14.27
CA ASP A 76 -19.92 17.85 -15.51
C ASP A 76 -19.08 16.66 -16.00
N GLY A 77 -18.05 16.28 -15.24
CA GLY A 77 -17.15 15.17 -15.53
C GLY A 77 -15.95 15.54 -16.40
N ARG A 78 -15.86 16.77 -16.92
CA ARG A 78 -14.67 17.22 -17.67
C ARG A 78 -13.44 17.17 -16.77
N THR A 79 -12.41 16.45 -17.22
CA THR A 79 -11.12 16.35 -16.53
C THR A 79 -10.08 17.18 -17.28
N LEU A 80 -9.54 18.19 -16.61
CA LEU A 80 -8.50 19.07 -17.13
C LEU A 80 -7.17 18.68 -16.49
N THR A 81 -6.16 18.45 -17.30
CA THR A 81 -4.77 18.19 -16.92
C THR A 81 -3.89 19.33 -17.42
N PRO A 82 -2.66 19.49 -16.90
CA PRO A 82 -1.70 20.44 -17.45
C PRO A 82 -1.47 20.29 -18.96
N GLN A 83 -1.63 19.08 -19.52
CA GLN A 83 -1.42 18.81 -20.95
C GLN A 83 -2.62 19.17 -21.83
N ASN A 84 -3.85 19.07 -21.30
CA ASN A 84 -5.07 19.28 -22.09
C ASN A 84 -5.77 20.62 -21.81
N ASN A 85 -5.23 21.42 -20.89
CA ASN A 85 -5.81 22.70 -20.52
C ASN A 85 -5.51 23.78 -21.57
N SER A 86 -6.55 24.22 -22.30
CA SER A 86 -6.49 25.29 -23.29
C SER A 86 -6.88 26.67 -22.72
N SER A 87 -6.93 26.81 -21.40
CA SER A 87 -7.31 28.06 -20.76
C SER A 87 -6.30 29.18 -21.02
N SER A 88 -6.79 30.41 -21.11
CA SER A 88 -5.97 31.62 -21.22
C SER A 88 -6.67 32.79 -20.53
N SER A 89 -6.02 33.95 -20.49
CA SER A 89 -6.60 35.17 -19.91
C SER A 89 -7.97 35.54 -20.52
N THR A 90 -8.18 35.26 -21.80
CA THR A 90 -9.43 35.53 -22.51
C THR A 90 -10.31 34.29 -22.72
N ASN A 91 -9.86 33.11 -22.28
CA ASN A 91 -10.58 31.84 -22.36
C ASN A 91 -10.44 31.11 -21.02
N PRO A 92 -11.13 31.56 -19.96
CA PRO A 92 -11.01 30.96 -18.64
C PRO A 92 -11.64 29.56 -18.59
N ILE A 93 -11.34 28.80 -17.54
CA ILE A 93 -12.05 27.57 -17.23
C ILE A 93 -13.39 27.96 -16.57
N GLU A 94 -14.49 27.72 -17.27
CA GLU A 94 -15.84 28.01 -16.76
C GLU A 94 -16.44 26.81 -16.03
N LEU A 95 -17.04 27.07 -14.87
CA LEU A 95 -17.76 26.07 -14.11
C LEU A 95 -19.09 25.72 -14.81
N PRO A 96 -19.49 24.43 -14.86
CA PRO A 96 -20.64 24.00 -15.66
C PRO A 96 -22.01 24.52 -15.20
N ALA A 97 -22.15 24.94 -13.94
CA ALA A 97 -23.43 25.39 -13.39
C ALA A 97 -23.30 26.65 -12.53
N LEU A 98 -24.43 27.39 -12.43
CA LEU A 98 -24.59 28.50 -11.50
C LEU A 98 -24.53 27.96 -10.05
N ASP A 99 -24.03 28.78 -9.13
CA ASP A 99 -23.81 28.45 -7.71
C ASP A 99 -22.71 27.42 -7.41
N GLN A 100 -21.85 27.10 -8.37
CA GLN A 100 -20.67 26.28 -8.13
C GLN A 100 -19.47 27.10 -7.66
N SER A 101 -18.63 26.46 -6.86
CA SER A 101 -17.41 27.02 -6.31
C SER A 101 -16.23 26.04 -6.43
N PHE A 102 -15.07 26.41 -5.88
CA PHE A 102 -13.90 25.52 -5.80
C PHE A 102 -14.14 24.25 -4.99
N GLU A 103 -15.18 24.20 -4.15
CA GLU A 103 -15.58 22.98 -3.43
C GLU A 103 -16.18 21.92 -4.37
N ASN A 104 -16.66 22.34 -5.55
CA ASN A 104 -17.25 21.45 -6.54
C ASN A 104 -16.25 20.97 -7.60
N ILE A 105 -14.97 21.31 -7.42
CA ILE A 105 -13.89 20.85 -8.27
C ILE A 105 -13.19 19.70 -7.55
N ASP A 106 -13.27 18.52 -8.15
CA ASP A 106 -12.58 17.32 -7.68
C ASP A 106 -11.08 17.46 -7.99
N MET A 107 -10.25 17.30 -6.97
CA MET A 107 -8.80 17.52 -7.03
C MET A 107 -8.08 16.53 -6.13
N MET A 108 -6.86 16.18 -6.51
CA MET A 108 -6.04 15.25 -5.72
C MET A 108 -5.70 15.79 -4.33
N VAL A 109 -5.49 17.10 -4.23
CA VAL A 109 -5.36 17.83 -2.97
C VAL A 109 -6.66 18.61 -2.77
N PRO A 110 -7.53 18.22 -1.82
CA PRO A 110 -8.79 18.90 -1.61
C PRO A 110 -8.61 20.37 -1.22
N THR A 111 -9.43 21.27 -1.78
CA THR A 111 -9.44 22.72 -1.47
C THR A 111 -9.69 23.03 0.00
N SER A 112 -10.40 22.15 0.71
CA SER A 112 -10.73 22.34 2.14
C SER A 112 -9.57 22.04 3.08
N THR A 113 -8.41 21.62 2.56
CA THR A 113 -7.27 21.16 3.38
C THR A 113 -5.97 21.81 2.93
N ASN A 114 -5.11 22.14 3.90
CA ASN A 114 -3.75 22.65 3.63
C ASN A 114 -2.68 21.54 3.77
N PHE A 115 -3.09 20.30 4.02
CA PHE A 115 -2.20 19.16 4.18
C PHE A 115 -2.88 17.91 3.68
N VAL A 116 -2.08 16.96 3.20
CA VAL A 116 -2.55 15.63 2.82
C VAL A 116 -1.67 14.59 3.50
N ASN A 117 -2.28 13.50 3.95
CA ASN A 117 -1.54 12.39 4.56
C ASN A 117 -0.92 11.54 3.45
N LEU A 118 0.39 11.61 3.32
CA LEU A 118 1.16 10.80 2.40
C LEU A 118 1.62 9.53 3.10
N ALA A 119 1.41 8.38 2.46
CA ALA A 119 2.18 7.19 2.76
C ALA A 119 3.38 7.15 1.82
N ILE A 120 4.59 7.13 2.39
CA ILE A 120 5.87 6.96 1.69
C ILE A 120 6.51 5.66 2.11
#